data_AF-A0A7C3YC64-F1
#
_entry.id   AF-A0A7C3YC64-F1
#
_cell.length_a   1.000
_cell.length_b   1.000
_cell.length_c   1.000
_cell.angle_alpha   90.00
_cell.angle_beta   90.00
_cell.angle_gamma   90.00
#
_symmetry.space_group_name_H-M   'P 1'
#
loop_
_entity.id
_entity.type
_entity.pdbx_description
1 polymer ?
#
loop_
_entity_poly.entity_id
_entity_poly.type
_entity_poly.pdbx_seq_one_letter_code
_entity_poly.pdbx_strand_id
1 'polypeptide(L)' 'MEYRSLGRTGVMVSPLCLGTMNFGSPTDEATSIEII' A
#
# COMPACT_ATOMS: atom_id res chain seq x y z
N MET A 1 1.75 -14.56 -3.68
CA MET A 1 0.89 -13.37 -3.49
C MET A 1 -0.49 -13.70 -3.99
N GLU A 2 -1.51 -13.47 -3.17
CA GLU A 2 -2.91 -13.64 -3.55
C GLU A 2 -3.42 -12.33 -4.17
N TYR A 3 -4.28 -12.44 -5.19
CA TYR A 3 -4.91 -11.30 -5.85
C TYR A 3 -6.41 -11.54 -5.99
N ARG A 4 -7.21 -10.46 -5.93
CA ARG A 4 -8.66 -10.48 -6.12
C ARG A 4 -9.11 -9.41 -7.09
N SER A 5 -10.24 -9.62 -7.77
CA SER A 5 -10.84 -8.60 -8.64
C SER A 5 -11.35 -7.43 -7.80
N LEU A 6 -11.02 -6.20 -8.20
CA LEU A 6 -11.57 -4.98 -7.64
C LEU A 6 -12.94 -4.69 -8.28
N GLY A 7 -13.98 -5.29 -7.72
CA GLY A 7 -15.34 -5.16 -8.25
C GLY A 7 -15.42 -5.69 -9.69
N ARG A 8 -16.02 -4.90 -10.60
CA ARG A 8 -16.30 -5.27 -11.99
C ARG A 8 -15.35 -4.63 -13.01
N THR A 9 -14.24 -4.03 -12.56
CA THR A 9 -13.30 -3.30 -13.42
C THR A 9 -12.31 -4.21 -14.16
N GLY A 10 -12.20 -5.47 -13.75
CA GLY A 10 -11.19 -6.40 -14.25
C GLY A 10 -9.79 -6.17 -13.66
N VAL A 11 -9.62 -5.20 -12.77
CA VAL A 11 -8.34 -4.92 -12.11
C VAL A 11 -8.11 -5.94 -10.99
N MET A 12 -6.97 -6.62 -11.02
CA MET A 12 -6.54 -7.55 -9.97
C MET A 12 -5.69 -6.81 -8.94
N VAL A 13 -6.09 -6.86 -7.67
CA VAL A 13 -5.43 -6.17 -6.55
C VAL A 13 -5.04 -7.14 -5.44
N SER A 14 -4.00 -6.80 -4.68
CA SER A 14 -3.69 -7.50 -3.42
C SER A 14 -4.86 -7.35 -2.44
N PRO A 15 -5.14 -8.35 -1.58
CA PRO A 15 -6.13 -8.22 -0.52
C PRO A 15 -5.72 -7.20 0.55
N LEU A 16 -4.42 -6.92 0.69
CA LEU A 16 -3.85 -5.97 1.65
C LEU A 16 -3.13 -4.83 0.92
N CYS A 17 -3.23 -3.62 1.46
CA CYS A 17 -2.55 -2.43 0.97
C CYS A 17 -1.71 -1.79 2.08
N LEU A 18 -0.56 -1.21 1.71
CA LEU A 18 0.24 -0.37 2.60
C LEU A 18 -0.31 1.07 2.56
N GLY A 19 -0.83 1.55 3.68
CA GLY A 19 -1.20 2.96 3.82
C GLY A 19 -0.01 3.82 4.23
N THR A 20 0.10 5.03 3.68
CA THR A 20 1.27 5.91 3.85
C THR A 20 0.95 7.27 4.45
N MET A 21 -0.21 7.43 5.11
CA MET A 21 -0.66 8.74 5.65
C MET A 21 0.29 9.35 6.69
N ASN A 22 1.14 8.53 7.33
CA ASN A 22 2.13 8.99 8.31
C ASN A 22 3.50 9.33 7.71
N PHE A 23 3.75 8.99 6.44
CA PHE A 23 5.06 9.18 5.82
C PHE A 23 5.27 10.66 5.50
N GLY A 24 6.45 11.19 5.83
CA GLY A 24 6.84 12.59 5.64
C GLY A 24 6.49 13.55 6.78
N SER A 25 5.81 13.08 7.84
CA SER A 25 5.64 13.88 9.07
C SER A 25 5.82 13.02 10.34
N PRO A 26 4.85 12.23 10.84
CA PRO A 26 5.11 11.32 11.97
C PRO A 26 6.21 10.28 11.70
N THR A 27 6.40 9.89 10.44
CA THR A 27 7.43 8.94 10.00
C THR A 27 8.36 9.65 9.03
N ASP A 28 9.65 9.72 9.34
CA ASP A 28 10.64 10.38 8.49
C ASP A 28 10.86 9.63 7.16
N GLU A 29 11.54 10.29 6.22
CA GLU A 29 11.76 9.77 4.88
C GLU A 29 12.54 8.44 4.87
N ALA A 30 13.61 8.33 5.66
CA ALA A 30 14.42 7.12 5.70
C ALA A 30 13.61 5.93 6.24
N THR A 31 12.91 6.14 7.37
CA THR A 31 12.03 5.10 7.95
C THR A 31 10.88 4.74 7.02
N SER A 32 10.32 5.72 6.31
CA SER A 32 9.23 5.49 5.34
C SER A 32 9.68 4.61 4.18
N ILE A 33 10.92 4.81 3.69
CA ILE A 33 11.51 4.01 2.61
C ILE A 33 11.79 2.57 3.08
N GLU A 34 12.20 2.36 4.33
CA GLU A 34 12.42 1.02 4.89
C GLU A 34 11.12 0.20 5.01
N ILE A 35 9.96 0.85 5.10
CA ILE A 35 8.65 0.18 5.21
C ILE A 35 8.11 -0.26 3.83
N ILE A 36 8.59 0.33 2.73
CA ILE A 36 8.15 0.07 1.35
C ILE A 36 8.92 -1.10 0.74
#